data_AF-A0A8H2Y6X7-F1
#
_entry.id   AF-A0A8H2Y6X7-F1
#
_cell.length_a   1.000
_cell.length_b   1.000
_cell.length_c   1.000
_cell.angle_alpha   90.00
_cell.angle_beta   90.00
_cell.angle_gamma   90.00
#
_symmetry.space_group_name_H-M   'P 1'
#
loop_
_entity.id
_entity.type
_entity.pdbx_description
1 polymer ?
#
loop_
_entity_poly.entity_id
_entity_poly.type
_entity_poly.pdbx_seq_one_letter_code
_entity_poly.pdbx_strand_id
1 'polypeptide(L)'
;MTPLQSSDRSHEPQSFMNLPPEIIVEIATFVTPGDLIYLCRTNKPLRNMFFRKPAASIWRLSQSNVPGLPPCPIGMSEPAYAALLFTPFCSLCGTKTGLPPDPYIRVRLCVFCRDTRVRDVSKYVGADKPEPVFIPSTCSKFLRPRGRGYVDGSRGPYCLREELEAGKAIREFMKGTEGWEEKARDNLREATQLKTFIRTLSVSDLSWKENMIKAKRESVRHKLRVLGWEQEEMELSDDLKRQWDRIVDVPTPLTERNWAYLEVKLVSLITVNRSQLPDIHGESEEV
;
A
#
# COMPACT_ATOMS: atom_id res chain seq x y z
N MET A 1 -64.32 0.93 -19.49
CA MET A 1 -63.39 1.13 -18.36
C MET A 1 -62.59 -0.14 -18.19
N THR A 2 -61.34 -0.13 -18.67
CA THR A 2 -60.38 -1.23 -18.49
C THR A 2 -59.22 -0.63 -17.70
N PRO A 3 -58.83 -1.19 -16.54
CA PRO A 3 -57.81 -0.59 -15.72
C PRO A 3 -56.43 -0.85 -16.32
N LEU A 4 -55.63 0.21 -16.43
CA LEU A 4 -54.21 0.15 -16.78
C LEU A 4 -53.46 -0.63 -15.69
N GLN A 5 -52.91 -1.79 -16.06
CA GLN A 5 -51.93 -2.48 -15.22
C GLN A 5 -50.63 -1.68 -15.19
N SER A 6 -50.34 -1.06 -14.05
CA SER A 6 -49.01 -0.52 -13.74
C SER A 6 -48.04 -1.69 -13.58
N SER A 7 -47.19 -1.94 -14.58
CA SER A 7 -46.08 -2.88 -14.43
C SER A 7 -45.03 -2.22 -13.55
N ASP A 8 -45.03 -2.60 -12.28
CA ASP A 8 -43.93 -2.35 -11.35
C ASP A 8 -42.72 -3.18 -11.82
N ARG A 9 -41.87 -2.59 -12.67
CA ARG A 9 -40.57 -3.19 -13.02
C ARG A 9 -39.59 -2.79 -11.94
N SER A 10 -39.52 -3.60 -10.88
CA SER A 10 -38.35 -3.62 -10.01
C SER A 10 -37.12 -3.95 -10.86
N HIS A 11 -36.35 -2.94 -11.25
CA HIS A 11 -35.07 -3.13 -11.93
C HIS A 11 -34.11 -3.79 -10.94
N GLU A 12 -34.02 -5.12 -11.01
CA GLU A 12 -33.03 -5.87 -10.25
C GLU A 12 -31.63 -5.42 -10.71
N PRO A 13 -30.74 -5.04 -9.78
CA PRO A 13 -29.41 -4.57 -10.15
C PRO A 13 -28.66 -5.68 -10.89
N GLN A 14 -28.28 -5.41 -12.13
CA GLN A 14 -27.50 -6.36 -12.93
C GLN A 14 -26.16 -6.61 -12.24
N SER A 15 -25.86 -7.88 -11.97
CA SER A 15 -24.58 -8.28 -11.42
C SER A 15 -23.47 -8.05 -12.44
N PHE A 16 -22.35 -7.46 -12.01
CA PHE A 16 -21.13 -7.31 -12.84
C PHE A 16 -20.69 -8.64 -13.48
N MET A 17 -20.93 -9.75 -12.79
CA MET A 17 -20.58 -11.09 -13.27
C MET A 17 -21.47 -11.59 -14.43
N ASN A 18 -22.55 -10.87 -14.75
CA ASN A 18 -23.42 -11.18 -15.89
C ASN A 18 -22.93 -10.54 -17.19
N LEU A 19 -21.89 -9.71 -17.14
CA LEU A 19 -21.26 -9.14 -18.34
C LEU A 19 -20.52 -10.24 -19.13
N PRO A 20 -20.46 -10.13 -20.48
CA PRO A 20 -19.60 -11.00 -21.28
C PRO A 20 -18.14 -10.90 -20.81
N PRO A 21 -17.39 -12.02 -20.78
CA PRO A 21 -15.99 -12.03 -20.35
C PRO A 21 -15.11 -11.02 -21.08
N GLU A 22 -15.39 -10.76 -22.35
CA GLU A 22 -14.66 -9.80 -23.20
C GLU A 22 -14.80 -8.37 -22.66
N ILE A 23 -16.00 -8.00 -22.20
CA ILE A 23 -16.27 -6.69 -21.60
C ILE A 23 -15.57 -6.57 -20.24
N ILE A 24 -15.57 -7.64 -19.44
CA ILE A 24 -14.86 -7.69 -18.15
C ILE A 24 -13.34 -7.51 -18.38
N VAL A 25 -12.80 -8.15 -19.41
CA VAL A 25 -11.39 -8.01 -19.82
C VAL A 25 -11.09 -6.59 -20.27
N GLU A 26 -11.94 -6.00 -21.11
CA GLU A 26 -11.80 -4.62 -21.58
C GLU A 26 -11.77 -3.65 -20.40
N ILE A 27 -12.73 -3.74 -19.48
CA ILE A 27 -12.76 -2.94 -18.25
C ILE A 27 -11.46 -3.11 -17.45
N ALA A 28 -10.95 -4.34 -17.34
CA ALA A 28 -9.71 -4.62 -16.62
C ALA A 28 -8.45 -3.97 -17.26
N THR A 29 -8.49 -3.59 -18.53
CA THR A 29 -7.39 -2.85 -19.17
C THR A 29 -7.33 -1.38 -18.77
N PHE A 30 -8.44 -0.80 -18.30
CA PHE A 30 -8.54 0.61 -17.90
C PHE A 30 -8.26 0.87 -16.42
N VAL A 31 -8.21 -0.18 -15.60
CA VAL A 31 -7.97 -0.04 -14.15
C VAL A 31 -6.47 -0.03 -13.83
N THR A 32 -6.11 0.48 -12.66
CA THR A 32 -4.72 0.37 -12.17
C THR A 32 -4.39 -1.06 -11.76
N PRO A 33 -3.10 -1.45 -11.70
CA PRO A 33 -2.72 -2.81 -11.33
C PRO A 33 -3.11 -3.15 -9.88
N GLY A 34 -3.15 -2.14 -9.00
CA GLY A 34 -3.64 -2.30 -7.63
C GLY A 34 -5.11 -2.66 -7.59
N ASP A 35 -5.93 -1.91 -8.33
CA ASP A 35 -7.37 -2.17 -8.44
C ASP A 35 -7.65 -3.53 -9.06
N LEU A 36 -6.88 -3.94 -10.07
CA LEU A 36 -7.00 -5.25 -10.68
C LEU A 36 -6.71 -6.38 -9.68
N ILE A 37 -5.71 -6.22 -8.80
CA ILE A 37 -5.46 -7.19 -7.71
C ILE A 37 -6.65 -7.24 -6.74
N TYR A 38 -7.20 -6.09 -6.35
CA TYR A 38 -8.36 -6.06 -5.44
C TYR A 38 -9.60 -6.67 -6.08
N LEU A 39 -9.86 -6.39 -7.36
CA LEU A 39 -10.94 -6.99 -8.14
C LEU A 39 -10.81 -8.53 -8.18
N CYS A 40 -9.60 -9.05 -8.40
CA CYS A 40 -9.36 -10.50 -8.35
C CYS A 40 -9.61 -11.11 -6.97
N ARG A 41 -9.57 -10.33 -5.89
CA ARG A 41 -9.77 -10.82 -4.52
C ARG A 41 -11.23 -10.82 -4.09
N THR A 42 -12.10 -10.09 -4.78
CA THR A 42 -13.54 -10.07 -4.45
C THR A 42 -14.27 -11.32 -4.96
N ASN A 43 -13.79 -11.96 -6.04
CA ASN A 43 -14.54 -13.00 -6.74
C ASN A 43 -13.62 -14.09 -7.34
N LYS A 44 -13.96 -15.37 -7.09
CA LYS A 44 -13.17 -16.54 -7.55
C LYS A 44 -13.06 -16.63 -9.09
N PRO A 45 -14.16 -16.53 -9.86
CA PRO A 45 -14.11 -16.38 -11.31
C PRO A 45 -13.14 -15.30 -11.83
N LEU A 46 -13.17 -14.08 -11.28
CA LEU A 46 -12.26 -13.01 -11.70
C LEU A 46 -10.80 -13.36 -11.40
N ARG A 47 -10.52 -13.94 -10.23
CA ARG A 47 -9.19 -14.47 -9.91
C ARG A 47 -8.73 -15.49 -10.96
N ASN A 48 -9.60 -16.45 -11.29
CA ASN A 48 -9.29 -17.49 -12.26
C ASN A 48 -9.10 -16.93 -13.67
N MET A 49 -9.77 -15.84 -14.03
CA MET A 49 -9.62 -15.17 -15.31
C MET A 49 -8.26 -14.47 -15.42
N PHE A 50 -7.90 -13.67 -14.41
CA PHE A 50 -6.75 -12.76 -14.50
C PHE A 50 -5.42 -13.31 -13.97
N PHE A 51 -5.40 -14.40 -13.17
CA PHE A 51 -4.15 -15.00 -12.68
C PHE A 51 -3.56 -16.07 -13.61
N ARG A 52 -4.07 -16.21 -14.83
CA ARG A 52 -3.53 -17.15 -15.84
C ARG A 52 -2.49 -16.48 -16.73
N LYS A 53 -1.54 -17.26 -17.26
CA LYS A 53 -0.50 -16.78 -18.18
C LYS A 53 -1.04 -15.95 -19.36
N PRO A 54 -2.17 -16.28 -20.02
CA PRO A 54 -2.70 -15.49 -21.13
C PRO A 54 -3.15 -14.09 -20.74
N ALA A 55 -3.47 -13.83 -19.47
CA ALA A 55 -3.88 -12.51 -19.00
C ALA A 55 -2.70 -11.52 -18.88
N ALA A 56 -1.45 -11.93 -19.17
CA ALA A 56 -0.27 -11.07 -19.04
C ALA A 56 -0.39 -9.77 -19.84
N SER A 57 -1.01 -9.78 -21.02
CA SER A 57 -1.28 -8.56 -21.81
C SER A 57 -2.19 -7.59 -21.07
N ILE A 58 -3.24 -8.09 -20.42
CA ILE A 58 -4.19 -7.30 -19.62
C ILE A 58 -3.45 -6.60 -18.47
N TRP A 59 -2.57 -7.33 -17.78
CA TRP A 59 -1.77 -6.74 -16.71
C TRP A 59 -0.81 -5.66 -17.22
N ARG A 60 -0.18 -5.86 -18.38
CA ARG A 60 0.69 -4.83 -19.00
C ARG A 60 -0.08 -3.58 -19.39
N LEU A 61 -1.28 -3.74 -19.95
CA LEU A 61 -2.17 -2.61 -20.24
C LEU A 61 -2.57 -1.89 -18.96
N SER A 62 -2.98 -2.62 -17.93
CA SER A 62 -3.28 -2.05 -16.62
C SER A 62 -2.08 -1.30 -16.01
N GLN A 63 -0.86 -1.82 -16.18
CA GLN A 63 0.38 -1.16 -15.75
C GLN A 63 0.67 0.13 -16.51
N SER A 64 0.30 0.21 -17.80
CA SER A 64 0.46 1.43 -18.60
C SER A 64 -0.38 2.61 -18.09
N ASN A 65 -1.41 2.33 -17.29
CA ASN A 65 -2.23 3.35 -16.61
C ASN A 65 -1.53 4.01 -15.42
N VAL A 66 -0.31 3.58 -15.07
CA VAL A 66 0.49 4.17 -13.98
C VAL A 66 1.70 4.90 -14.56
N PRO A 67 1.65 6.25 -14.64
CA PRO A 67 2.76 7.03 -15.17
C PRO A 67 4.08 6.79 -14.43
N GLY A 68 5.15 6.58 -15.19
CA GLY A 68 6.49 6.38 -14.64
C GLY A 68 6.74 5.03 -13.96
N LEU A 69 5.81 4.08 -14.04
CA LEU A 69 6.00 2.71 -13.57
C LEU A 69 7.10 2.02 -14.40
N PRO A 70 8.20 1.53 -13.80
CA PRO A 70 9.19 0.76 -14.53
C PRO A 70 8.59 -0.55 -15.06
N PRO A 71 9.15 -1.11 -16.15
CA PRO A 71 8.68 -2.39 -16.67
C PRO A 71 8.82 -3.50 -15.62
N CYS A 72 7.97 -4.53 -15.72
CA CYS A 72 8.07 -5.69 -14.86
C CYS A 72 9.46 -6.34 -14.98
N PRO A 73 10.20 -6.52 -13.87
CA PRO A 73 11.52 -7.13 -13.87
C PRO A 73 11.55 -8.52 -14.50
N ILE A 74 12.64 -8.87 -15.18
CA ILE A 74 12.81 -10.20 -15.77
C ILE A 74 12.74 -11.28 -14.68
N GLY A 75 11.97 -12.33 -14.93
CA GLY A 75 11.77 -13.44 -13.97
C GLY A 75 10.66 -13.18 -12.94
N MET A 76 9.98 -12.03 -13.00
CA MET A 76 8.79 -11.75 -12.21
C MET A 76 7.52 -11.82 -13.09
N SER A 77 6.41 -12.27 -12.52
CA SER A 77 5.11 -12.23 -13.20
C SER A 77 4.42 -10.88 -12.98
N GLU A 78 3.67 -10.42 -13.98
CA GLU A 78 2.92 -9.15 -13.91
C GLU A 78 2.01 -9.03 -12.67
N PRO A 79 1.25 -10.07 -12.27
CA PRO A 79 0.44 -10.00 -11.04
C PRO A 79 1.29 -9.90 -9.77
N ALA A 80 2.44 -10.59 -9.73
CA ALA A 80 3.35 -10.51 -8.58
C ALA A 80 4.00 -9.14 -8.47
N TYR A 81 4.36 -8.53 -9.62
CA TYR A 81 4.88 -7.18 -9.70
C TYR A 81 3.86 -6.14 -9.23
N ALA A 82 2.61 -6.23 -9.71
CA ALA A 82 1.50 -5.40 -9.24
C ALA A 82 1.26 -5.57 -7.73
N ALA A 83 1.25 -6.81 -7.23
CA ALA A 83 1.05 -7.09 -5.81
C ALA A 83 2.17 -6.50 -4.93
N LEU A 84 3.43 -6.56 -5.38
CA LEU A 84 4.59 -6.00 -4.68
C LEU A 84 4.42 -4.49 -4.43
N LEU A 85 4.04 -3.76 -5.49
CA LEU A 85 3.97 -2.30 -5.50
C LEU A 85 2.70 -1.76 -4.85
N PHE A 86 1.55 -2.31 -5.21
CA PHE A 86 0.25 -1.68 -4.92
C PHE A 86 -0.53 -2.35 -3.80
N THR A 87 0.05 -3.36 -3.13
CA THR A 87 -0.64 -4.03 -2.02
C THR A 87 0.21 -4.13 -0.75
N PRO A 88 -0.42 -4.05 0.44
CA PRO A 88 0.28 -4.08 1.72
C PRO A 88 0.42 -5.51 2.27
N PHE A 89 0.56 -6.54 1.42
CA PHE A 89 0.60 -7.94 1.87
C PHE A 89 1.98 -8.54 1.68
N CYS A 90 2.38 -9.39 2.63
CA CYS A 90 3.60 -10.17 2.53
C CYS A 90 3.55 -11.06 1.28
N SER A 91 4.59 -10.98 0.45
CA SER A 91 4.71 -11.77 -0.78
C SER A 91 4.79 -13.28 -0.52
N LEU A 92 5.17 -13.69 0.69
CA LEU A 92 5.36 -15.11 1.04
C LEU A 92 4.16 -15.72 1.78
N CYS A 93 3.64 -15.05 2.81
CA CYS A 93 2.57 -15.60 3.65
C CYS A 93 1.20 -14.92 3.45
N GLY A 94 1.14 -13.83 2.67
CA GLY A 94 -0.09 -13.08 2.44
C GLY A 94 -0.59 -12.26 3.64
N THR A 95 0.11 -12.25 4.78
CA THR A 95 -0.26 -11.41 5.93
C THR A 95 -0.06 -9.93 5.62
N LYS A 96 -1.00 -9.07 6.04
CA LYS A 96 -0.88 -7.61 5.91
C LYS A 96 0.33 -7.10 6.69
N THR A 97 1.09 -6.20 6.10
CA THR A 97 2.27 -5.58 6.72
C THR A 97 2.43 -4.13 6.28
N GLY A 98 2.80 -3.25 7.22
CA GLY A 98 3.17 -1.86 6.94
C GLY A 98 4.62 -1.69 6.48
N LEU A 99 5.39 -2.77 6.32
CA LEU A 99 6.77 -2.69 5.86
C LEU A 99 6.81 -2.42 4.34
N PRO A 100 7.74 -1.57 3.86
CA PRO A 100 7.89 -1.30 2.44
C PRO A 100 8.35 -2.55 1.69
N PRO A 101 8.08 -2.65 0.38
CA PRO A 101 8.63 -3.72 -0.45
C PRO A 101 10.14 -3.52 -0.60
N ASP A 102 10.88 -4.62 -0.73
CA ASP A 102 12.30 -4.59 -1.04
C ASP A 102 12.49 -4.71 -2.56
N PRO A 103 13.08 -3.69 -3.23
CA PRO A 103 13.24 -3.71 -4.68
C PRO A 103 14.34 -4.64 -5.17
N TYR A 104 15.29 -5.01 -4.31
CA TYR A 104 16.47 -5.79 -4.70
C TYR A 104 16.22 -7.28 -4.66
N ILE A 105 15.45 -7.76 -3.67
CA ILE A 105 14.98 -9.16 -3.62
C ILE A 105 13.52 -9.30 -4.09
N ARG A 106 12.92 -8.20 -4.56
CA ARG A 106 11.60 -8.13 -5.21
C ARG A 106 10.45 -8.75 -4.40
N VAL A 107 10.47 -8.55 -3.08
CA VAL A 107 9.42 -9.05 -2.17
C VAL A 107 9.07 -8.04 -1.09
N ARG A 108 7.83 -8.08 -0.62
CA ARG A 108 7.41 -7.44 0.63
C ARG A 108 7.36 -8.50 1.72
N LEU A 109 8.12 -8.33 2.79
CA LEU A 109 8.15 -9.31 3.89
C LEU A 109 7.54 -8.71 5.15
N CYS A 110 6.62 -9.45 5.78
CA CYS A 110 6.27 -9.18 7.17
C CYS A 110 7.47 -9.48 8.09
N VAL A 111 7.42 -9.05 9.35
CA VAL A 111 8.52 -9.24 10.32
C VAL A 111 8.90 -10.71 10.44
N PHE A 112 7.91 -11.59 10.62
CA PHE A 112 8.14 -13.02 10.75
C PHE A 112 8.84 -13.63 9.54
N CYS A 113 8.37 -13.34 8.32
CA CYS A 113 9.00 -13.84 7.11
C CYS A 113 10.39 -13.23 6.89
N ARG A 114 10.59 -11.96 7.24
CA ARG A 114 11.89 -11.30 7.19
C ARG A 114 12.89 -11.99 8.09
N ASP A 115 12.49 -12.42 9.28
CA ASP A 115 13.39 -13.05 10.25
C ASP A 115 13.64 -14.54 9.93
N THR A 116 12.67 -15.22 9.33
CA THR A 116 12.75 -16.68 9.10
C THR A 116 13.18 -17.06 7.69
N ARG A 117 12.86 -16.27 6.66
CA ARG A 117 12.98 -16.66 5.24
C ARG A 117 14.16 -16.02 4.51
N VAL A 118 14.89 -15.10 5.13
CA VAL A 118 16.09 -14.50 4.51
C VAL A 118 17.37 -15.07 5.09
N ARG A 119 18.44 -14.99 4.31
CA ARG A 119 19.78 -15.43 4.70
C ARG A 119 20.80 -14.36 4.37
N ASP A 120 21.70 -14.15 5.32
CA ASP A 120 22.86 -13.31 5.15
C ASP A 120 23.86 -14.00 4.23
N VAL A 121 24.18 -13.32 3.14
CA VAL A 121 25.06 -13.78 2.07
C VAL A 121 26.53 -13.53 2.41
N SER A 122 26.85 -12.59 3.31
CA SER A 122 28.24 -12.30 3.67
C SER A 122 28.96 -13.49 4.33
N LYS A 123 28.21 -14.43 4.91
CA LYS A 123 28.76 -15.70 5.43
C LYS A 123 29.38 -16.57 4.35
N TYR A 124 28.91 -16.39 3.13
CA TYR A 124 29.29 -17.19 1.99
C TYR A 124 30.31 -16.45 1.12
N VAL A 125 30.43 -15.12 1.19
CA VAL A 125 31.21 -14.34 0.22
C VAL A 125 32.29 -13.50 0.92
N GLY A 126 33.55 -13.61 0.49
CA GLY A 126 34.66 -12.82 1.01
C GLY A 126 36.01 -13.23 0.42
N ALA A 127 37.02 -12.33 0.48
CA ALA A 127 38.38 -12.61 0.03
C ALA A 127 39.08 -13.71 0.84
N ASP A 128 38.57 -13.97 2.05
CA ASP A 128 38.98 -15.01 2.99
C ASP A 128 38.29 -16.36 2.75
N LYS A 129 37.36 -16.45 1.79
CA LYS A 129 36.61 -17.67 1.50
C LYS A 129 37.22 -18.41 0.29
N PRO A 130 37.32 -19.75 0.35
CA PRO A 130 37.78 -20.53 -0.80
C PRO A 130 36.76 -20.41 -1.94
N GLU A 131 37.25 -19.98 -3.11
CA GLU A 131 36.52 -19.67 -4.35
C GLU A 131 35.58 -18.44 -4.34
N PRO A 132 35.36 -17.80 -5.51
CA PRO A 132 34.34 -16.77 -5.65
C PRO A 132 32.96 -17.41 -5.45
N VAL A 133 32.45 -17.33 -4.23
CA VAL A 133 31.17 -17.91 -3.88
C VAL A 133 30.06 -17.17 -4.61
N PHE A 134 29.20 -17.95 -5.28
CA PHE A 134 28.01 -17.47 -5.96
C PHE A 134 27.16 -16.61 -5.01
N ILE A 135 27.04 -15.32 -5.33
CA ILE A 135 26.10 -14.42 -4.66
C ILE A 135 24.78 -14.57 -5.43
N PRO A 136 23.64 -14.80 -4.76
CA PRO A 136 22.35 -14.65 -5.41
C PRO A 136 22.29 -13.33 -6.16
N SER A 137 21.90 -13.36 -7.43
CA SER A 137 21.88 -12.17 -8.30
C SER A 137 20.88 -11.10 -7.83
N THR A 138 20.09 -11.42 -6.80
CA THR A 138 19.18 -10.53 -6.08
C THR A 138 19.51 -10.59 -4.59
N CYS A 139 20.07 -9.50 -4.07
CA CYS A 139 20.42 -9.37 -2.66
C CYS A 139 20.24 -7.94 -2.16
N SER A 140 19.77 -7.77 -0.92
CA SER A 140 19.47 -6.48 -0.33
C SER A 140 20.35 -6.18 0.89
N LYS A 141 21.00 -5.01 0.89
CA LYS A 141 21.68 -4.45 2.07
C LYS A 141 20.74 -3.68 3.00
N PHE A 142 19.51 -3.42 2.55
CA PHE A 142 18.51 -2.63 3.28
C PHE A 142 17.53 -3.51 4.06
N LEU A 143 17.59 -4.81 3.84
CA LEU A 143 16.77 -5.78 4.52
C LEU A 143 17.43 -6.23 5.83
N ARG A 144 17.00 -5.70 6.97
CA ARG A 144 17.51 -6.06 8.30
C ARG A 144 16.46 -6.81 9.12
N PRO A 145 16.61 -8.12 9.37
CA PRO A 145 15.80 -8.84 10.36
C PRO A 145 15.74 -8.09 11.70
N ARG A 146 14.60 -8.13 12.39
CA ARG A 146 14.40 -7.43 13.69
C ARG A 146 14.79 -8.29 14.91
N GLY A 147 15.14 -9.56 14.70
CA GLY A 147 15.33 -10.54 15.77
C GLY A 147 16.61 -10.39 16.61
N ARG A 148 16.41 -10.48 17.94
CA ARG A 148 17.37 -10.59 19.06
C ARG A 148 18.24 -11.89 19.03
N GLY A 149 18.59 -12.39 17.86
CA GLY A 149 19.26 -13.69 17.68
C GLY A 149 20.41 -13.70 16.67
N TYR A 150 20.77 -12.56 16.09
CA TYR A 150 22.01 -12.45 15.31
C TYR A 150 23.16 -12.09 16.24
N VAL A 151 23.88 -13.12 16.66
CA VAL A 151 25.04 -13.03 17.56
C VAL A 151 26.29 -12.51 16.83
N ASP A 152 26.28 -12.42 15.49
CA ASP A 152 27.51 -12.17 14.70
C ASP A 152 27.71 -10.74 14.16
N GLY A 153 26.79 -9.81 14.41
CA GLY A 153 26.96 -8.41 13.96
C GLY A 153 26.98 -8.21 12.44
N SER A 154 26.67 -9.24 11.63
CA SER A 154 26.64 -9.14 10.18
C SER A 154 25.62 -8.11 9.68
N ARG A 155 26.06 -7.30 8.72
CA ARG A 155 25.27 -6.22 8.10
C ARG A 155 24.70 -6.61 6.73
N GLY A 156 24.65 -7.90 6.40
CA GLY A 156 24.22 -8.40 5.09
C GLY A 156 25.34 -8.32 4.04
N PRO A 157 25.02 -8.44 2.74
CA PRO A 157 23.70 -8.40 2.11
C PRO A 157 22.84 -9.64 2.37
N TYR A 158 21.52 -9.51 2.24
CA TYR A 158 20.55 -10.60 2.48
C TYR A 158 19.84 -11.03 1.20
N CYS A 159 19.54 -12.32 1.07
CA CYS A 159 18.75 -12.91 -0.01
C CYS A 159 17.63 -13.79 0.55
N LEU A 160 16.71 -14.24 -0.31
CA LEU A 160 15.75 -15.29 0.07
C LEU A 160 16.49 -16.63 0.26
N ARG A 161 16.04 -17.41 1.24
CA ARG A 161 16.61 -18.74 1.51
C ARG A 161 16.53 -19.63 0.27
N GLU A 162 15.39 -19.62 -0.42
CA GLU A 162 15.15 -20.42 -1.62
C GLU A 162 16.12 -20.05 -2.76
N GLU A 163 16.36 -18.75 -2.97
CA GLU A 163 17.32 -18.25 -3.97
C GLU A 163 18.76 -18.66 -3.64
N LEU A 164 19.12 -18.67 -2.35
CA LEU A 164 20.43 -19.14 -1.90
C LEU A 164 20.63 -20.63 -2.18
N GLU A 165 19.65 -21.47 -1.81
CA GLU A 165 19.75 -22.91 -2.03
C GLU A 165 19.72 -23.27 -3.52
N ALA A 166 18.88 -22.60 -4.32
CA ALA A 166 18.90 -22.76 -5.78
C ALA A 166 20.26 -22.33 -6.37
N GLY A 167 20.83 -21.23 -5.88
CA GLY A 167 22.15 -20.76 -6.27
C GLY A 167 23.27 -21.77 -5.99
N LYS A 168 23.26 -22.38 -4.80
CA LYS A 168 24.21 -23.45 -4.43
C LYS A 168 24.10 -24.64 -5.37
N ALA A 169 22.88 -25.11 -5.64
CA ALA A 169 22.65 -26.24 -6.53
C ALA A 169 23.14 -25.96 -7.95
N ILE A 170 22.85 -24.79 -8.52
CA ILE A 170 23.32 -24.42 -9.87
C ILE A 170 24.85 -24.34 -9.92
N ARG A 171 25.50 -23.85 -8.85
CA ARG A 171 26.97 -23.77 -8.77
C ARG A 171 27.65 -25.14 -8.81
N GLU A 172 27.06 -26.18 -8.23
CA GLU A 172 27.62 -27.55 -8.33
C GLU A 172 27.85 -27.99 -9.78
N PHE A 173 27.09 -27.43 -10.72
CA PHE A 173 27.17 -27.76 -12.15
C PHE A 173 27.84 -26.68 -13.02
N MET A 174 28.00 -25.44 -12.53
CA MET A 174 28.59 -24.34 -13.31
C MET A 174 30.11 -24.28 -13.20
N LYS A 175 30.79 -24.13 -14.34
CA LYS A 175 32.22 -23.79 -14.40
C LYS A 175 32.38 -22.27 -14.55
N GLY A 176 32.80 -21.58 -13.48
CA GLY A 176 33.11 -20.14 -13.53
C GLY A 176 31.91 -19.20 -13.27
N THR A 177 31.96 -17.99 -13.85
CA THR A 177 31.00 -16.89 -13.64
C THR A 177 30.25 -16.49 -14.92
N GLU A 178 30.22 -17.36 -15.93
CA GLU A 178 29.66 -17.07 -17.24
C GLU A 178 28.19 -16.63 -17.15
N GLY A 179 27.86 -15.46 -17.72
CA GLY A 179 26.52 -14.85 -17.68
C GLY A 179 26.04 -14.35 -16.30
N TRP A 180 26.71 -14.71 -15.21
CA TRP A 180 26.29 -14.33 -13.86
C TRP A 180 26.46 -12.83 -13.59
N GLU A 181 27.61 -12.26 -13.96
CA GLU A 181 27.89 -10.85 -13.71
C GLU A 181 26.94 -9.94 -14.48
N GLU A 182 26.60 -10.30 -15.71
CA GLU A 182 25.62 -9.59 -16.53
C GLU A 182 24.24 -9.63 -15.88
N LYS A 183 23.77 -10.82 -15.50
CA LYS A 183 22.50 -10.99 -14.78
C LYS A 183 22.47 -10.20 -13.47
N ALA A 184 23.57 -10.17 -12.72
CA ALA A 184 23.68 -9.39 -11.48
C ALA A 184 23.62 -7.88 -11.74
N ARG A 185 24.28 -7.40 -12.81
CA ARG A 185 24.20 -5.99 -13.25
C ARG A 185 22.79 -5.61 -13.68
N ASP A 186 22.12 -6.44 -14.45
CA ASP A 186 20.75 -6.18 -14.92
C ASP A 186 19.75 -6.14 -13.76
N ASN A 187 19.82 -7.12 -12.86
CA ASN A 187 18.99 -7.13 -11.66
C ASN A 187 19.23 -5.88 -10.78
N LEU A 188 20.48 -5.44 -10.66
CA LEU A 188 20.81 -4.23 -9.91
C LEU A 188 20.23 -2.98 -10.58
N ARG A 189 20.26 -2.90 -11.92
CA ARG A 189 19.67 -1.81 -12.69
C ARG A 189 18.15 -1.76 -12.49
N GLU A 190 17.46 -2.88 -12.69
CA GLU A 190 16.01 -3.00 -12.49
C GLU A 190 15.62 -2.66 -11.04
N ALA A 191 16.34 -3.20 -10.05
CA ALA A 191 16.11 -2.90 -8.64
C ALA A 191 16.31 -1.42 -8.31
N THR A 192 17.27 -0.74 -8.96
CA THR A 192 17.51 0.68 -8.75
C THR A 192 16.38 1.53 -9.32
N GLN A 193 15.88 1.19 -10.51
CA GLN A 193 14.69 1.85 -11.08
C GLN A 193 13.48 1.66 -10.19
N LEU A 194 13.24 0.43 -9.72
CA LEU A 194 12.14 0.09 -8.85
C LEU A 194 12.23 0.81 -7.49
N LYS A 195 13.43 0.92 -6.91
CA LYS A 195 13.67 1.68 -5.68
C LYS A 195 13.28 3.15 -5.83
N THR A 196 13.69 3.77 -6.93
CA THR A 196 13.35 5.16 -7.24
C THR A 196 11.85 5.33 -7.35
N PHE A 197 11.17 4.45 -8.09
CA PHE A 197 9.72 4.49 -8.25
C PHE A 197 8.97 4.27 -6.92
N ILE A 198 9.37 3.29 -6.10
CA ILE A 198 8.78 3.06 -4.76
C ILE A 198 8.91 4.31 -3.89
N ARG A 199 10.06 5.00 -3.95
CA ARG A 199 10.25 6.26 -3.23
C ARG A 199 9.27 7.33 -3.73
N THR A 200 9.12 7.49 -5.04
CA THR A 200 8.16 8.42 -5.64
C THR A 200 6.73 8.10 -5.19
N LEU A 201 6.30 6.84 -5.30
CA LEU A 201 4.98 6.41 -4.84
C LEU A 201 4.76 6.72 -3.35
N SER A 202 5.77 6.49 -2.51
CA SER A 202 5.65 6.75 -1.06
C SER A 202 5.50 8.25 -0.79
N VAL A 203 6.24 9.10 -1.50
CA VAL A 203 6.11 10.57 -1.38
C VAL A 203 4.75 11.04 -1.87
N SER A 204 4.28 10.54 -3.01
CA SER A 204 2.95 10.88 -3.55
C SER A 204 1.82 10.44 -2.63
N ASP A 205 1.89 9.24 -2.04
CA ASP A 205 0.88 8.74 -1.09
C ASP A 205 0.85 9.58 0.20
N LEU A 206 2.02 9.97 0.73
CA LEU A 206 2.09 10.88 1.89
C LEU A 206 1.51 12.26 1.55
N SER A 207 1.92 12.85 0.43
CA SER A 207 1.40 14.15 -0.02
C SER A 207 -0.11 14.12 -0.27
N TRP A 208 -0.62 13.07 -0.89
CA TRP A 208 -2.06 12.91 -1.12
C TRP A 208 -2.82 12.82 0.20
N LYS A 209 -2.32 12.05 1.18
CA LYS A 209 -2.92 11.95 2.52
C LYS A 209 -2.92 13.30 3.23
N GLU A 210 -1.81 14.03 3.20
CA GLU A 210 -1.69 15.37 3.79
C GLU A 210 -2.70 16.35 3.16
N ASN A 211 -2.79 16.37 1.83
CA ASN A 211 -3.75 17.21 1.11
C ASN A 211 -5.20 16.84 1.44
N MET A 212 -5.51 15.55 1.55
CA MET A 212 -6.84 15.06 1.95
C MET A 212 -7.20 15.51 3.38
N ILE A 213 -6.26 15.38 4.32
CA ILE A 213 -6.44 15.82 5.71
C ILE A 213 -6.67 17.34 5.76
N LYS A 214 -5.88 18.11 5.01
CA LYS A 214 -6.02 19.56 4.94
C LYS A 214 -7.40 19.96 4.40
N ALA A 215 -7.82 19.40 3.26
CA ALA A 215 -9.13 19.67 2.67
C ALA A 215 -10.28 19.29 3.60
N LYS A 216 -10.16 18.17 4.32
CA LYS A 216 -11.14 17.74 5.32
C LYS A 216 -11.18 18.71 6.51
N ARG A 217 -10.04 19.14 7.05
CA ARG A 217 -9.96 20.14 8.13
C ARG A 217 -10.67 21.44 7.74
N GLU A 218 -10.42 21.94 6.54
CA GLU A 218 -11.07 23.13 6.00
C GLU A 218 -12.60 22.95 5.88
N SER A 219 -13.03 21.80 5.32
CA SER A 219 -14.46 21.48 5.17
C SER A 219 -15.19 21.35 6.50
N VAL A 220 -14.57 20.68 7.49
CA VAL A 220 -15.13 20.51 8.84
C VAL A 220 -15.32 21.87 9.51
N ARG A 221 -14.30 22.74 9.47
CA ARG A 221 -14.39 24.10 10.03
C ARG A 221 -15.47 24.91 9.35
N HIS A 222 -15.57 24.84 8.02
CA HIS A 222 -16.62 25.54 7.28
C HIS A 222 -18.02 25.07 7.70
N LYS A 223 -18.26 23.75 7.77
CA LYS A 223 -19.55 23.21 8.20
C LYS A 223 -19.92 23.61 9.63
N LEU A 224 -18.97 23.66 10.56
CA LEU A 224 -19.23 24.11 11.93
C LEU A 224 -19.58 25.59 12.03
N ARG A 225 -18.94 26.44 11.22
CA ARG A 225 -19.32 27.86 11.13
C ARG A 225 -20.74 28.03 10.60
N VAL A 226 -21.14 27.23 9.61
CA VAL A 226 -22.53 27.23 9.09
C VAL A 226 -23.54 26.80 10.17
N LEU A 227 -23.12 25.93 11.10
CA LEU A 227 -23.91 25.54 12.28
C LEU A 227 -23.90 26.60 13.40
N GLY A 228 -23.16 27.70 13.24
CA GLY A 228 -23.12 28.81 14.20
C GLY A 228 -22.03 28.73 15.26
N TRP A 229 -21.04 27.85 15.11
CA TRP A 229 -19.89 27.80 16.01
C TRP A 229 -18.83 28.84 15.62
N GLU A 230 -18.38 29.62 16.60
CA GLU A 230 -17.38 30.68 16.40
C GLU A 230 -15.95 30.13 16.39
N GLN A 231 -15.01 30.90 15.84
CA GLN A 231 -13.62 30.46 15.68
C GLN A 231 -12.93 30.27 17.04
N GLU A 232 -13.25 31.11 18.04
CA GLU A 232 -12.71 31.03 19.40
C GLU A 232 -13.16 29.76 20.13
N GLU A 233 -14.39 29.32 19.90
CA GLU A 233 -14.92 28.09 20.51
C GLU A 233 -14.23 26.83 19.94
N MET A 234 -13.69 26.93 18.72
CA MET A 234 -12.92 25.87 18.06
C MET A 234 -11.43 25.84 18.46
N GLU A 235 -10.96 26.82 19.24
CA GLU A 235 -9.62 26.78 19.84
C GLU A 235 -9.65 25.90 21.11
N LEU A 236 -9.56 24.59 20.87
CA LEU A 236 -9.64 23.57 21.90
C LEU A 236 -8.38 23.51 22.76
N SER A 237 -8.55 23.18 24.06
CA SER A 237 -7.45 22.78 24.93
C SER A 237 -6.66 21.58 24.36
N ASP A 238 -5.40 21.41 24.74
CA ASP A 238 -4.49 20.42 24.15
C ASP A 238 -5.06 18.98 24.17
N ASP A 239 -5.76 18.59 25.23
CA ASP A 239 -6.35 17.25 25.34
C ASP A 239 -7.56 17.07 24.42
N LEU A 240 -8.42 18.08 24.32
CA LEU A 240 -9.57 18.08 23.40
C LEU A 240 -9.11 18.17 21.95
N LYS A 241 -8.04 18.92 21.68
CA LYS A 241 -7.39 19.02 20.38
C LYS A 241 -6.80 17.69 19.91
N ARG A 242 -6.18 16.92 20.81
CA ARG A 242 -5.72 15.55 20.47
C ARG A 242 -6.89 14.62 20.11
N GLN A 243 -8.02 14.74 20.80
CA GLN A 243 -9.22 13.96 20.47
C GLN A 243 -9.81 14.38 19.12
N TRP A 244 -9.85 15.69 18.88
CA TRP A 244 -10.25 16.29 17.62
C TRP A 244 -9.39 15.80 16.46
N ASP A 245 -8.06 15.91 16.56
CA ASP A 245 -7.14 15.50 15.51
C ASP A 245 -7.28 14.00 15.18
N ARG A 246 -7.54 13.13 16.17
CA ARG A 246 -7.83 11.70 15.91
C ARG A 246 -9.07 11.47 15.06
N ILE A 247 -10.03 12.38 15.08
CA ILE A 247 -11.28 12.31 14.32
C ILE A 247 -11.09 12.94 12.93
N VAL A 248 -10.46 14.11 12.89
CA VAL A 248 -10.35 14.92 11.67
C VAL A 248 -9.19 14.48 10.79
N ASP A 249 -8.04 14.09 11.34
CA ASP A 249 -6.81 13.76 10.58
C ASP A 249 -6.80 12.36 9.97
N VAL A 250 -7.96 11.71 9.94
CA VAL A 250 -8.16 10.50 9.14
C VAL A 250 -8.33 10.90 7.67
N PRO A 251 -7.45 10.45 6.74
CA PRO A 251 -7.43 10.85 5.33
C PRO A 251 -8.55 10.16 4.54
N THR A 252 -9.79 10.55 4.81
CA THR A 252 -11.01 10.04 4.17
C THR A 252 -11.85 11.20 3.65
N PRO A 253 -12.48 11.08 2.48
CA PRO A 253 -13.39 12.11 1.98
C PRO A 253 -14.51 12.41 2.98
N LEU A 254 -14.85 13.69 3.15
CA LEU A 254 -16.02 14.09 3.93
C LEU A 254 -17.28 13.91 3.06
N THR A 255 -18.17 13.01 3.47
CA THR A 255 -19.43 12.72 2.78
C THR A 255 -20.59 13.10 3.69
N GLU A 256 -21.77 13.38 3.17
CA GLU A 256 -22.91 13.75 4.03
C GLU A 256 -23.23 12.66 5.07
N ARG A 257 -23.09 11.38 4.70
CA ARG A 257 -23.31 10.26 5.62
C ARG A 257 -22.28 10.21 6.76
N ASN A 258 -21.00 10.44 6.47
CA ASN A 258 -19.99 10.41 7.54
C ASN A 258 -20.00 11.71 8.36
N TRP A 259 -20.42 12.83 7.76
CA TRP A 259 -20.53 14.11 8.44
C TRP A 259 -21.49 14.02 9.62
N ALA A 260 -22.67 13.43 9.46
CA ALA A 260 -23.65 13.28 10.54
C ALA A 260 -23.06 12.62 11.80
N TYR A 261 -22.19 11.62 11.63
CA TYR A 261 -21.51 10.96 12.76
C TYR A 261 -20.39 11.83 13.35
N LEU A 262 -19.64 12.52 12.49
CA LEU A 262 -18.53 13.37 12.90
C LEU A 262 -19.04 14.61 13.65
N GLU A 263 -20.11 15.23 13.17
CA GLU A 263 -20.76 16.41 13.75
C GLU A 263 -21.05 16.19 15.23
N VAL A 264 -21.73 15.10 15.59
CA VAL A 264 -22.08 14.77 16.99
C VAL A 264 -20.84 14.74 17.89
N LYS A 265 -19.74 14.15 17.41
CA LYS A 265 -18.49 14.04 18.17
C LYS A 265 -17.72 15.35 18.26
N LEU A 266 -17.74 16.14 17.19
CA LEU A 266 -17.01 17.41 17.15
C LEU A 266 -17.73 18.46 17.99
N VAL A 267 -19.06 18.52 17.88
CA VAL A 267 -19.91 19.41 18.69
C VAL A 267 -19.79 19.08 20.18
N SER A 268 -19.73 17.81 20.57
CA SER A 268 -19.54 17.46 21.98
C SER A 268 -18.19 17.95 22.52
N LEU A 269 -17.11 17.85 21.74
CA LEU A 269 -15.79 18.38 22.12
C LEU A 269 -15.80 19.90 22.27
N ILE A 270 -16.43 20.61 21.32
CA ILE A 270 -16.54 22.08 21.37
C ILE A 270 -17.39 22.53 22.55
N THR A 271 -18.49 21.83 22.84
CA THR A 271 -19.37 22.15 23.99
C THR A 271 -18.63 21.98 25.31
N VAL A 272 -17.83 20.91 25.45
CA VAL A 272 -16.98 20.71 26.62
C VAL A 272 -15.94 21.83 26.73
N ASN A 273 -15.32 22.24 25.62
CA ASN A 273 -14.37 23.35 25.60
C ASN A 273 -15.04 24.66 26.05
N ARG A 274 -16.23 24.96 25.54
CA ARG A 274 -17.02 26.13 25.92
C ARG A 274 -17.33 26.16 27.41
N SER A 275 -17.66 25.02 28.02
CA SER A 275 -17.91 24.92 29.46
C SER A 275 -16.66 25.13 30.34
N GLN A 276 -15.46 25.04 29.74
CA GLN A 276 -14.18 25.27 30.41
C GLN A 276 -13.68 26.71 30.24
N LEU A 277 -14.31 27.51 29.37
CA LEU A 277 -14.01 28.93 29.23
C LEU A 277 -14.65 29.70 30.41
N PRO A 278 -13.89 30.55 31.13
CA PRO A 278 -14.47 31.39 32.17
C PRO A 278 -15.48 32.36 31.55
N ASP A 279 -16.60 32.56 32.24
CA ASP A 279 -17.67 33.47 31.82
C ASP A 279 -17.18 34.92 32.00
N ILE A 280 -16.71 35.57 30.92
CA ILE A 280 -16.18 36.95 30.97
C ILE A 280 -17.32 38.00 31.00
N HIS A 281 -18.59 37.59 31.15
CA HIS A 281 -19.74 38.52 31.13
C HIS A 281 -20.53 38.64 32.44
N GLY A 282 -19.92 38.31 33.58
CA GLY A 282 -20.58 38.36 34.88
C GLY A 282 -20.07 39.39 35.87
N GLU A 283 -19.55 40.55 35.48
CA GLU A 283 -19.16 41.61 36.44
C GLU A 283 -19.12 43.00 35.78
N SER A 284 -20.28 43.64 35.62
CA SER A 284 -20.42 45.12 35.52
C SER A 284 -21.89 45.57 35.61
N GLU A 285 -22.61 45.06 36.61
CA GLU A 285 -23.75 45.77 37.20
C GLU A 285 -23.60 45.66 38.73
N GLU A 286 -22.83 46.58 39.31
CA GLU A 286 -23.10 47.17 40.63
C GLU A 286 -21.99 48.18 40.97
N VAL A 287 -22.41 49.45 41.00
CA VAL A 287 -22.01 50.63 41.81
C VAL A 287 -21.91 51.89 40.97
#